data_AF-A0A4V1SEA9-F1
#
_entry.id   AF-A0A4V1SEA9-F1
#
_cell.length_a   1.000
_cell.length_b   1.000
_cell.length_c   1.000
_cell.angle_alpha   90.00
_cell.angle_beta   90.00
_cell.angle_gamma   90.00
#
_symmetry.space_group_name_H-M   'P 1'
#
loop_
_entity.id
_entity.type
_entity.pdbx_description
1 polymer ?
#
loop_
_entity_poly.entity_id
_entity_poly.type
_entity_poly.pdbx_seq_one_letter_code
_entity_poly.pdbx_strand_id
1 'polypeptide(L)'
;MRPEILNPLFAEVTALKGVGAGLAKPLERLGLRRVVDVAFHLPTGFIDREPRDELMQADVGRTIVIKLTAMNYRFGSSARAPARVQAVDAFGNYVSLVFFRANSGWVKKLLPLNEARWVSGRLDQYGQELQ
;
A
#
# COMPACT_ATOMS: atom_id res chain seq x y z
N MET A 1 36.86 1.57 26.18
CA MET A 1 36.39 0.33 25.51
C MET A 1 34.91 0.49 25.22
N ARG A 2 34.39 0.02 24.07
CA ARG A 2 32.95 0.10 23.76
C ARG A 2 32.18 -0.98 24.56
N PRO A 3 31.04 -0.67 25.21
CA PRO A 3 30.19 -1.68 25.84
C PRO A 3 29.74 -2.77 24.87
N GLU A 4 29.78 -4.04 25.28
CA GLU A 4 29.49 -5.18 24.40
C GLU A 4 28.07 -5.16 23.83
N ILE A 5 27.10 -4.63 24.60
CA ILE A 5 25.71 -4.46 24.16
C ILE A 5 25.57 -3.62 22.88
N LEU A 6 26.56 -2.77 22.58
CA LEU A 6 26.56 -1.93 21.37
C LEU A 6 27.19 -2.62 20.16
N ASN A 7 27.90 -3.74 20.31
CA ASN A 7 28.55 -4.43 19.21
C ASN A 7 27.60 -4.76 18.03
N PRO A 8 26.34 -5.18 18.25
CA PRO A 8 25.41 -5.46 17.15
C PRO A 8 25.13 -4.27 16.23
N LEU A 9 25.22 -3.02 16.73
CA LEU A 9 25.01 -1.83 15.92
C LEU A 9 26.09 -1.63 14.85
N PHE A 10 27.26 -2.24 15.03
CA PHE A 10 28.38 -2.12 14.09
C PHE A 10 28.55 -3.34 13.20
N ALA A 11 27.66 -4.33 13.31
CA ALA A 11 27.58 -5.43 12.36
C ALA A 11 27.16 -4.92 10.97
N GLU A 12 27.51 -5.67 9.93
CA GLU A 12 27.07 -5.40 8.56
C GLU A 12 25.54 -5.44 8.46
N VAL A 13 24.97 -4.60 7.60
CA VAL A 13 23.53 -4.51 7.40
C VAL A 13 22.91 -5.82 6.88
N THR A 14 23.72 -6.65 6.21
CA THR A 14 23.38 -7.99 5.70
C THR A 14 23.15 -9.01 6.82
N ALA A 15 23.59 -8.74 8.04
CA ALA A 15 23.27 -9.56 9.20
C ALA A 15 21.79 -9.41 9.64
N LEU A 16 21.07 -8.38 9.17
CA LEU A 16 19.66 -8.20 9.45
C LEU A 16 18.81 -9.20 8.66
N LYS A 17 17.87 -9.85 9.36
CA LYS A 17 16.89 -10.74 8.74
C LYS A 17 16.12 -9.99 7.65
N GLY A 18 16.11 -10.54 6.45
CA GLY A 18 15.45 -9.95 5.28
C GLY A 18 16.38 -9.15 4.36
N VAL A 19 17.61 -8.84 4.77
CA VAL A 19 18.60 -8.14 3.95
C VAL A 19 19.48 -9.14 3.18
N GLY A 20 18.97 -9.60 2.05
CA GLY A 20 19.74 -10.43 1.10
C GLY A 20 20.52 -9.59 0.07
N ALA A 21 21.17 -10.27 -0.89
CA ALA A 21 21.96 -9.63 -1.96
C ALA A 21 21.15 -8.60 -2.78
N GLY A 22 19.84 -8.82 -2.95
CA GLY A 22 18.96 -7.88 -3.65
C GLY A 22 18.76 -6.54 -2.94
N LEU A 23 18.79 -6.53 -1.60
CA LEU A 23 18.65 -5.30 -0.80
C LEU A 23 20.00 -4.70 -0.40
N ALA A 24 21.07 -5.49 -0.31
CA ALA A 24 22.40 -5.02 0.06
C ALA A 24 22.90 -3.90 -0.86
N LYS A 25 22.76 -4.07 -2.18
CA LYS A 25 23.24 -3.09 -3.17
C LYS A 25 22.48 -1.75 -3.12
N PRO A 26 21.14 -1.71 -3.06
CA PRO A 26 20.40 -0.46 -2.79
C PRO A 26 20.79 0.21 -1.48
N LEU A 27 20.94 -0.54 -0.38
CA LEU A 27 21.31 0.01 0.93
C LEU A 27 22.72 0.62 0.90
N GLU A 28 23.68 -0.04 0.25
CA GLU A 28 25.02 0.50 0.08
C GLU A 28 25.03 1.81 -0.72
N ARG A 29 24.21 1.91 -1.78
CA ARG A 29 24.05 3.16 -2.55
C ARG A 29 23.51 4.32 -1.72
N LEU A 30 22.77 4.02 -0.66
CA LEU A 30 22.30 5.00 0.33
C LEU A 30 23.32 5.25 1.45
N GLY A 31 24.50 4.61 1.41
CA GLY A 31 25.52 4.70 2.45
C GLY A 31 25.24 3.84 3.69
N LEU A 32 24.24 2.97 3.64
CA LEU A 32 23.79 2.15 4.77
C LEU A 32 24.52 0.80 4.76
N ARG A 33 25.65 0.72 5.45
CA ARG A 33 26.52 -0.47 5.46
C ARG A 33 26.45 -1.26 6.77
N ARG A 34 26.12 -0.58 7.86
CA ARG A 34 26.02 -1.14 9.21
C ARG A 34 24.62 -0.94 9.78
N VAL A 35 24.29 -1.72 10.80
CA VAL A 35 22.99 -1.61 11.51
C VAL A 35 22.75 -0.20 12.05
N VAL A 36 23.79 0.45 12.57
CA VAL A 36 23.74 1.82 13.08
C VAL A 36 23.34 2.83 11.99
N ASP A 37 23.80 2.63 10.76
CA ASP A 37 23.47 3.53 9.64
C ASP A 37 21.97 3.51 9.38
N VAL A 38 21.35 2.33 9.42
CA VAL A 38 19.89 2.16 9.26
C VAL A 38 19.14 2.78 10.43
N ALA A 39 19.62 2.60 11.66
CA ALA A 39 18.98 3.16 12.85
C ALA A 39 18.93 4.71 12.83
N PHE A 40 19.92 5.35 12.20
CA PHE A 40 19.98 6.80 12.00
C PHE A 40 19.53 7.27 10.62
N HIS A 41 19.06 6.36 9.76
CA HIS A 41 18.42 6.71 8.49
C HIS A 41 16.95 7.05 8.72
N LEU A 42 16.72 8.26 9.24
CA LEU A 42 15.40 8.71 9.66
C LEU A 42 14.41 8.80 8.47
N PRO A 43 13.11 8.53 8.70
CA PRO A 43 12.09 8.76 7.70
C PRO A 43 12.06 10.21 7.22
N THR A 44 11.83 10.42 5.92
CA THR A 44 11.69 11.76 5.33
C THR A 44 10.27 12.30 5.39
N GLY A 45 9.30 11.46 5.75
CA GLY A 45 7.89 11.81 5.88
C GLY A 45 7.05 10.64 6.36
N PHE A 46 5.77 10.92 6.59
CA PHE A 46 4.77 9.93 6.94
C PHE A 46 3.56 10.08 6.00
N ILE A 47 2.85 8.98 5.76
CA ILE A 47 1.58 9.00 5.05
C ILE A 47 0.50 8.86 6.10
N ASP A 48 -0.26 9.94 6.30
CA ASP A 48 -1.46 9.90 7.13
C ASP A 48 -2.57 9.15 6.40
N ARG A 49 -3.25 8.25 7.12
CA ARG A 49 -4.32 7.43 6.58
C ARG A 49 -5.48 7.43 7.55
N GLU A 50 -6.55 8.03 7.08
CA GLU A 50 -7.70 8.30 7.91
C GLU A 50 -8.63 7.09 7.94
N PRO A 51 -8.92 6.48 9.10
CA PRO A 51 -9.83 5.35 9.20
C PRO A 51 -11.28 5.79 8.95
N ARG A 52 -12.00 5.00 8.16
CA ARG A 52 -13.40 5.25 7.78
C ARG A 52 -14.22 3.98 7.76
N ASP A 53 -15.46 4.11 8.22
CA ASP A 53 -16.49 3.07 8.11
C ASP A 53 -17.48 3.37 6.96
N GLU A 54 -17.59 4.66 6.57
CA GLU A 54 -18.46 5.16 5.51
C GLU A 54 -17.64 5.94 4.46
N LEU A 55 -17.99 5.77 3.18
CA LEU A 55 -17.49 6.59 2.07
C LEU A 55 -18.13 7.97 2.12
N MET A 56 -17.34 8.97 2.51
CA MET A 56 -17.79 10.36 2.58
C MET A 56 -17.22 11.20 1.45
N GLN A 57 -18.07 12.00 0.81
CA GLN A 57 -17.68 12.99 -0.18
C GLN A 57 -16.65 14.01 0.38
N ALA A 58 -16.68 14.27 1.69
CA ALA A 58 -15.75 15.17 2.37
C ALA A 58 -14.30 14.64 2.45
N ASP A 59 -14.08 13.34 2.21
CA ASP A 59 -12.75 12.74 2.20
C ASP A 59 -12.11 12.69 0.80
N VAL A 60 -12.78 13.22 -0.23
CA VAL A 60 -12.19 13.32 -1.57
C VAL A 60 -10.88 14.09 -1.51
N GLY A 61 -9.85 13.51 -2.12
CA GLY A 61 -8.47 13.99 -2.12
C GLY A 61 -7.61 13.44 -0.98
N ARG A 62 -8.19 12.78 0.04
CA ARG A 62 -7.48 12.23 1.20
C ARG A 62 -7.16 10.75 1.03
N THR A 63 -6.13 10.28 1.74
CA THR A 63 -5.85 8.84 1.86
C THR A 63 -6.67 8.28 3.02
N ILE A 64 -7.53 7.31 2.74
CA ILE A 64 -8.37 6.65 3.74
C ILE A 64 -8.00 5.18 3.89
N VAL A 65 -8.42 4.58 5.01
CA VAL A 65 -8.47 3.13 5.21
C VAL A 65 -9.90 2.75 5.52
N ILE A 66 -10.50 1.91 4.68
CA ILE A 66 -11.92 1.55 4.77
C ILE A 66 -12.11 0.07 4.42
N LYS A 67 -13.10 -0.55 5.05
CA LYS A 67 -13.52 -1.90 4.72
C LYS A 67 -14.51 -1.85 3.57
N LEU A 68 -14.18 -2.48 2.44
CA LEU A 68 -15.00 -2.51 1.25
C LEU A 68 -15.30 -3.94 0.83
N THR A 69 -16.51 -4.17 0.31
CA THR A 69 -16.93 -5.45 -0.25
C THR A 69 -17.00 -5.33 -1.76
N ALA A 70 -16.22 -6.13 -2.47
CA ALA A 70 -16.24 -6.16 -3.92
C ALA A 70 -17.54 -6.79 -4.42
N MET A 71 -18.26 -6.08 -5.30
CA MET A 71 -19.57 -6.50 -5.82
C MET A 71 -19.50 -6.96 -7.27
N ASN A 72 -18.67 -6.30 -8.08
CA ASN A 72 -18.53 -6.63 -9.49
C ASN A 72 -17.15 -6.23 -10.04
N TYR A 73 -16.72 -6.88 -11.12
CA TYR A 73 -15.53 -6.50 -11.87
C TYR A 73 -15.90 -5.90 -13.22
N ARG A 74 -15.21 -4.83 -13.59
CA ARG A 74 -15.24 -4.26 -14.94
C ARG A 74 -13.82 -4.23 -15.48
N PHE A 75 -13.46 -5.25 -16.24
CA PHE A 75 -12.19 -5.31 -16.96
C PHE A 75 -12.41 -4.81 -18.39
N GLY A 76 -11.59 -3.86 -18.83
CA GLY A 76 -11.65 -3.39 -20.20
C GLY A 76 -11.17 -4.45 -21.19
N SER A 77 -11.58 -4.32 -22.45
CA SER A 77 -11.29 -5.29 -23.52
C SER A 77 -9.83 -5.25 -24.02
N SER A 78 -9.06 -4.22 -23.65
CA SER A 78 -7.65 -4.06 -24.05
C SER A 78 -6.72 -4.27 -22.86
N ALA A 79 -5.53 -4.82 -23.11
CA ALA A 79 -4.49 -5.01 -22.10
C ALA A 79 -4.03 -3.70 -21.41
N ARG A 80 -4.29 -2.53 -22.02
CA ARG A 80 -3.98 -1.22 -21.42
C ARG A 80 -5.14 -0.61 -20.63
N ALA A 81 -6.34 -1.16 -20.76
CA ALA A 81 -7.49 -0.61 -20.06
C ALA A 81 -7.35 -0.87 -18.55
N PRO A 82 -7.74 0.08 -17.69
CA PRO A 82 -7.70 -0.14 -16.25
C PRO A 82 -8.68 -1.24 -15.86
N ALA A 83 -8.27 -2.05 -14.89
CA ALA A 83 -9.16 -2.97 -14.21
C ALA A 83 -9.93 -2.20 -13.14
N ARG A 84 -11.26 -2.28 -13.14
CA ARG A 84 -12.10 -1.65 -12.12
C ARG A 84 -12.82 -2.70 -11.30
N VAL A 85 -12.87 -2.50 -9.99
CA VAL A 85 -13.71 -3.28 -9.08
C VAL A 85 -14.75 -2.34 -8.50
N GLN A 86 -16.02 -2.64 -8.73
CA GLN A 86 -17.11 -1.93 -8.08
C GLN A 86 -17.26 -2.53 -6.69
N ALA A 87 -17.17 -1.68 -5.66
CA ALA A 87 -17.24 -2.10 -4.28
C ALA A 87 -18.21 -1.21 -3.50
N VAL A 88 -18.65 -1.72 -2.35
CA VAL A 88 -19.50 -0.98 -1.41
C VAL A 88 -18.88 -0.95 -0.01
N ASP A 89 -19.12 0.11 0.73
CA ASP A 89 -18.83 0.18 2.16
C ASP A 89 -19.88 -0.57 3.00
N ALA A 90 -19.82 -0.43 4.33
CA ALA A 90 -20.77 -1.05 5.25
C ALA A 90 -22.19 -0.44 5.18
N PHE A 91 -22.34 0.76 4.60
CA PHE A 91 -23.58 1.53 4.50
C PHE A 91 -24.23 1.40 3.12
N GLY A 92 -23.56 0.75 2.17
CA GLY A 92 -24.05 0.54 0.80
C GLY A 92 -23.64 1.64 -0.18
N ASN A 93 -22.77 2.57 0.22
CA ASN A 93 -22.23 3.56 -0.70
C ASN A 93 -21.24 2.92 -1.68
N TYR A 94 -21.25 3.37 -2.93
CA TYR A 94 -20.46 2.77 -4.00
C TYR A 94 -19.13 3.50 -4.23
N VAL A 95 -18.09 2.73 -4.55
CA VAL A 95 -16.79 3.23 -5.02
C VAL A 95 -16.23 2.31 -6.10
N SER A 96 -15.49 2.87 -7.05
CA SER A 96 -14.77 2.10 -8.07
C SER A 96 -13.28 2.03 -7.74
N LEU A 97 -12.79 0.88 -7.27
CA LEU A 97 -11.35 0.67 -7.10
C LEU A 97 -10.69 0.50 -8.47
N VAL A 98 -9.79 1.41 -8.84
CA VAL A 98 -9.14 1.45 -10.16
C VAL A 98 -7.71 0.95 -10.09
N PHE A 99 -7.41 -0.07 -10.89
CA PHE A 99 -6.08 -0.67 -11.02
C PHE A 99 -5.53 -0.46 -12.43
N PHE A 100 -4.51 0.39 -12.56
CA PHE A 100 -3.83 0.63 -13.83
C PHE A 100 -2.81 -0.47 -14.13
N ARG A 101 -2.77 -0.93 -15.40
CA ARG A 101 -1.85 -1.98 -15.88
C ARG A 101 -1.88 -3.29 -15.06
N ALA A 102 -2.96 -3.54 -14.32
CA ALA A 102 -3.05 -4.72 -13.46
C ALA A 102 -3.52 -5.94 -14.25
N ASN A 103 -2.96 -7.11 -13.92
CA ASN A 103 -3.49 -8.38 -14.39
C ASN A 103 -4.79 -8.68 -13.64
N SER A 104 -5.88 -8.90 -14.39
CA SER A 104 -7.21 -9.18 -13.84
C SER A 104 -7.24 -10.38 -12.89
N GLY A 105 -6.38 -11.39 -13.08
CA GLY A 105 -6.28 -12.54 -12.20
C GLY A 105 -5.79 -12.19 -10.78
N TRP A 106 -4.83 -11.27 -10.67
CA TRP A 106 -4.33 -10.82 -9.36
C TRP A 106 -5.37 -9.95 -8.63
N VAL A 107 -6.08 -9.09 -9.36
CA VAL A 107 -7.16 -8.25 -8.79
C VAL A 107 -8.26 -9.12 -8.19
N LYS A 108 -8.70 -10.17 -8.90
CA LYS A 108 -9.71 -11.12 -8.40
C LYS A 108 -9.28 -11.85 -7.14
N LYS A 109 -7.99 -12.19 -7.03
CA LYS A 109 -7.43 -12.85 -5.84
C LYS A 109 -7.35 -11.89 -4.65
N LEU A 110 -7.02 -10.63 -4.91
CA LEU A 110 -6.91 -9.60 -3.89
C LEU A 110 -8.27 -9.16 -3.35
N LEU A 111 -9.26 -9.06 -4.24
CA LEU A 111 -10.62 -8.57 -3.95
C LEU A 111 -11.69 -9.56 -4.41
N PRO A 112 -11.83 -10.73 -3.75
CA PRO A 112 -12.88 -11.69 -4.09
C PRO A 112 -14.27 -11.06 -3.95
N LEU A 113 -15.20 -11.42 -4.84
CA LEU A 113 -16.56 -10.91 -4.79
C LEU A 113 -17.26 -11.36 -3.51
N ASN A 114 -18.08 -10.47 -2.95
CA ASN A 114 -18.85 -10.65 -1.72
C ASN A 114 -18.00 -10.89 -0.46
N GLU A 115 -16.69 -10.66 -0.54
CA GLU A 115 -15.79 -10.70 0.62
C GLU A 115 -15.31 -9.29 0.96
N ALA A 116 -15.50 -8.91 2.22
CA ALA A 116 -15.02 -7.63 2.70
C ALA A 116 -13.50 -7.66 2.92
N ARG A 117 -12.81 -6.65 2.37
CA ARG A 117 -11.36 -6.46 2.49
C ARG A 117 -11.06 -5.05 3.00
N TRP A 118 -10.01 -4.93 3.79
CA TRP A 118 -9.45 -3.61 4.13
C TRP A 118 -8.73 -3.06 2.91
N VAL A 119 -9.09 -1.84 2.53
CA VAL A 119 -8.50 -1.12 1.42
C VAL A 119 -7.93 0.18 1.95
N SER A 120 -6.71 0.50 1.53
CA SER A 120 -6.10 1.81 1.76
C SER A 120 -5.76 2.43 0.42
N GLY A 121 -6.22 3.66 0.22
CA GLY A 121 -6.05 4.38 -1.03
C GLY A 121 -6.47 5.82 -0.89
N ARG A 122 -6.10 6.64 -1.89
CA ARG A 122 -6.65 7.98 -2.01
C ARG A 122 -8.06 7.87 -2.56
N LEU A 123 -9.02 8.48 -1.87
CA LEU A 123 -10.38 8.62 -2.39
C LEU A 123 -10.40 9.78 -3.37
N ASP A 124 -10.70 9.53 -4.63
CA ASP A 124 -10.86 10.56 -5.66
C ASP A 124 -12.31 10.53 -6.19
N GLN A 125 -12.66 11.51 -7.03
CA GLN A 125 -13.97 11.58 -7.67
C GLN A 125 -13.80 11.78 -9.18
N TYR A 126 -14.58 11.04 -9.96
CA TYR A 126 -14.69 11.22 -11.40
C TYR A 126 -16.15 11.43 -11.81
N GLY A 127 -16.48 12.64 -12.26
CA GLY A 127 -17.87 13.04 -12.46
C GLY A 127 -18.62 12.99 -11.13
N GLN A 128 -19.61 12.11 -11.01
CA GLN A 128 -20.38 11.91 -9.78
C GLN A 128 -19.97 10.65 -9.01
N GLU A 129 -19.07 9.83 -9.54
CA GLU A 129 -18.67 8.56 -8.92
C GLU A 129 -17.39 8.72 -8.09
N LEU A 130 -17.38 8.13 -6.89
CA LEU A 130 -16.18 7.95 -6.09
C LEU A 130 -15.32 6.82 -6.67
N GLN A 131 -14.00 6.98 -6.63
CA GLN A 131 -13.03 5.98 -7.09
C GLN A 131 -11.72 5.98 -6.29
#